data_AF-R9JS24-F1
#
_entry.id   AF-R9JS24-F1
#
_cell.length_a   1.000
_cell.length_b   1.000
_cell.length_c   1.000
_cell.angle_alpha   90.00
_cell.angle_beta   90.00
_cell.angle_gamma   90.00
#
_symmetry.space_group_name_H-M   'P 1'
#
loop_
_entity.id
_entity.type
_entity.pdbx_description
1 polymer ?
#
loop_
_entity_poly.entity_id
_entity_poly.type
_entity_poly.pdbx_seq_one_letter_code
_entity_poly.pdbx_strand_id
1 'polypeptide(L)'
;MDTAHRRMEIISILSVKGHITSRELAWELGVTIRTIHHDIFALTFDYPIYTKQGCNGGVFITDNYKPYTNTLTETELETLCRLYGKAEGKEKEILFRIIHKYGADKLEI
;
A
#
# COMPACT_ATOMS: atom_id res chain seq x y z
N MET A 1 -8.47 16.60 12.87
CA MET A 1 -7.77 15.89 11.77
C MET A 1 -8.55 16.15 10.49
N ASP A 2 -7.87 16.63 9.45
CA ASP A 2 -8.48 16.82 8.13
C ASP A 2 -8.91 15.49 7.48
N THR A 3 -9.93 15.50 6.63
CA THR A 3 -10.48 14.29 6.00
C THR A 3 -9.46 13.62 5.07
N ALA A 4 -8.69 14.38 4.30
CA ALA A 4 -7.69 13.80 3.39
C ALA A 4 -6.55 13.16 4.18
N HIS A 5 -6.07 13.84 5.22
CA HIS A 5 -5.05 13.30 6.12
C HIS A 5 -5.52 12.03 6.82
N ARG A 6 -6.78 11.99 7.29
CA ARG A 6 -7.35 10.79 7.92
C ARG A 6 -7.44 9.61 6.97
N ARG A 7 -7.87 9.83 5.73
CA ARG A 7 -7.93 8.79 4.71
C ARG A 7 -6.55 8.24 4.36
N MET A 8 -5.55 9.12 4.24
CA MET A 8 -4.17 8.71 4.01
C MET A 8 -3.63 7.83 5.13
N GLU A 9 -3.89 8.20 6.39
CA GLU A 9 -3.50 7.40 7.55
C GLU A 9 -4.20 6.04 7.60
N ILE A 10 -5.48 5.96 7.24
CA ILE A 10 -6.22 4.68 7.14
C ILE A 10 -5.54 3.75 6.13
N ILE A 11 -5.16 4.26 4.96
CA ILE A 11 -4.44 3.48 3.94
C ILE A 11 -3.07 3.04 4.44
N SER A 12 -2.31 3.94 5.06
CA SER A 12 -0.99 3.63 5.63
C SER A 12 -1.06 2.46 6.62
N ILE A 13 -2.04 2.51 7.54
CA ILE A 13 -2.27 1.46 8.53
C ILE A 13 -2.66 0.14 7.83
N LEU A 14 -3.57 0.19 6.86
CA LEU A 14 -3.99 -0.99 6.09
C LEU A 14 -2.84 -1.60 5.28
N SER A 15 -1.98 -0.79 4.66
CA SER A 15 -0.81 -1.28 3.90
C SER A 15 0.22 -1.98 4.78
N VAL A 16 0.35 -1.61 6.05
CA VAL A 16 1.28 -2.26 6.99
C VAL A 16 0.67 -3.48 7.65
N LYS A 17 -0.59 -3.40 8.09
CA LYS A 17 -1.25 -4.46 8.86
C LYS A 17 -2.01 -5.48 8.00
N GLY A 18 -2.38 -5.13 6.77
CA GLY A 18 -3.23 -5.93 5.88
C GLY A 18 -4.72 -5.96 6.28
N HIS A 19 -4.99 -5.99 7.58
CA HIS A 19 -6.32 -6.04 8.18
C HIS A 19 -6.38 -5.21 9.47
N ILE A 20 -7.51 -4.55 9.69
CA ILE A 20 -7.83 -3.87 10.96
C ILE A 20 -9.34 -3.73 11.14
N THR A 21 -9.84 -3.73 12.37
CA THR A 21 -11.26 -3.49 12.62
C THR A 21 -11.62 -2.01 12.58
N SER A 22 -12.86 -1.68 12.22
CA SER A 22 -13.33 -0.28 12.22
C SER A 22 -13.35 0.33 13.62
N ARG A 23 -13.45 -0.49 14.67
CA ARG A 23 -13.37 -0.03 16.07
C ARG A 23 -11.94 0.37 16.45
N GLU A 24 -10.94 -0.42 16.05
CA GLU A 24 -9.53 -0.08 16.27
C GLU A 24 -9.15 1.18 15.50
N LEU A 25 -9.53 1.28 14.21
CA LEU A 25 -9.31 2.51 13.42
C LEU A 25 -9.94 3.74 14.07
N ALA A 26 -11.16 3.61 14.58
CA ALA A 26 -11.86 4.71 15.26
C ALA A 26 -11.12 5.14 16.54
N TRP A 27 -10.60 4.18 17.31
CA TRP A 27 -9.84 4.45 18.53
C TRP A 27 -8.48 5.10 18.24
N GLU A 28 -7.70 4.54 17.31
CA GLU A 28 -6.38 5.06 16.89
C GLU A 28 -6.46 6.49 16.34
N LEU A 29 -7.49 6.77 15.53
CA LEU A 29 -7.65 8.07 14.85
C LEU A 29 -8.50 9.06 15.65
N GLY A 30 -9.02 8.66 16.81
CA GLY A 30 -9.84 9.52 17.68
C GLY A 30 -11.14 9.97 17.02
N VAL A 31 -11.75 9.14 16.17
CA VAL A 31 -13.00 9.46 15.43
C VAL A 31 -14.09 8.44 15.70
N THR A 32 -15.31 8.72 15.25
CA THR A 32 -16.41 7.77 15.38
C THR A 32 -16.30 6.62 14.37
N ILE A 33 -16.86 5.46 14.70
CA ILE A 33 -16.97 4.33 13.76
C ILE A 33 -17.74 4.74 12.49
N ARG A 34 -18.77 5.61 12.62
CA ARG A 34 -19.51 6.15 11.46
C ARG A 34 -18.59 6.92 10.52
N THR A 35 -17.66 7.71 11.06
CA THR A 35 -16.65 8.44 10.27
C THR A 35 -15.74 7.45 9.54
N ILE A 36 -15.25 6.41 10.23
CA ILE A 36 -14.45 5.36 9.60
C ILE A 36 -15.21 4.68 8.45
N HIS A 37 -16.46 4.28 8.65
CA HIS A 37 -17.24 3.67 7.57
C HIS A 37 -17.40 4.60 6.35
N HIS A 38 -17.59 5.90 6.58
CA HIS A 38 -17.67 6.87 5.49
C HIS A 38 -16.35 7.01 4.74
N ASP A 39 -15.22 7.06 5.46
CA ASP A 39 -13.89 7.15 4.85
C ASP A 39 -13.52 5.86 4.10
N ILE A 40 -13.83 4.68 4.66
CA ILE A 40 -13.64 3.40 3.98
C ILE A 40 -14.48 3.31 2.71
N PHE A 41 -15.74 3.74 2.76
CA PHE A 41 -16.61 3.76 1.58
C PHE A 41 -16.04 4.66 0.47
N ALA A 42 -15.49 5.83 0.83
CA ALA A 42 -14.83 6.70 -0.14
C ALA A 42 -13.54 6.09 -0.69
N LEU A 43 -12.74 5.42 0.15
CA LEU A 43 -11.48 4.79 -0.25
C LEU A 43 -11.68 3.53 -1.12
N THR A 44 -12.80 2.82 -1.00
CA THR A 44 -13.11 1.63 -1.83
C THR A 44 -13.11 1.92 -3.33
N PHE A 45 -13.32 3.17 -3.76
CA PHE A 45 -13.27 3.52 -5.19
C PHE A 45 -11.85 3.59 -5.74
N ASP A 46 -10.89 4.02 -4.92
CA ASP A 46 -9.51 4.26 -5.35
C ASP A 46 -8.56 3.13 -4.94
N TYR A 47 -8.93 2.34 -3.92
CA TYR A 47 -8.09 1.32 -3.30
C TYR A 47 -8.83 -0.03 -3.24
N PRO A 48 -8.14 -1.17 -3.38
CA PRO A 48 -8.75 -2.50 -3.36
C PRO A 48 -9.04 -2.95 -1.92
N ILE A 49 -9.96 -2.22 -1.28
CA ILE A 49 -10.40 -2.42 0.09
C ILE A 49 -11.75 -3.10 0.09
N TYR A 50 -11.90 -4.10 0.95
CA TYR A 50 -13.17 -4.75 1.20
C TYR A 50 -13.45 -4.84 2.71
N THR A 51 -14.72 -5.00 3.05
CA THR A 51 -15.13 -5.17 4.45
C THR A 51 -15.79 -6.53 4.63
N LYS A 52 -15.53 -7.16 5.77
CA LYS A 52 -16.16 -8.42 6.17
C LYS A 52 -16.89 -8.21 7.50
N GLN A 53 -18.14 -8.66 7.56
CA GLN A 53 -18.95 -8.62 8.78
C GLN A 53 -18.78 -9.92 9.59
N GLY A 54 -19.00 -9.85 10.91
CA GLY A 54 -18.96 -11.01 11.82
C GLY A 54 -17.77 -11.05 12.78
N CYS A 55 -17.61 -12.15 13.50
CA CYS A 55 -16.42 -12.41 14.32
C CYS A 55 -15.19 -12.51 13.40
N ASN A 56 -14.13 -11.77 13.73
CA ASN A 56 -12.97 -11.52 12.86
C ASN A 56 -13.29 -10.76 11.56
N GLY A 57 -14.39 -10.01 11.56
CA GLY A 57 -14.66 -9.01 10.53
C GLY A 57 -13.69 -7.82 10.60
N GLY A 58 -13.92 -6.84 9.74
CA GLY A 58 -13.11 -5.63 9.67
C GLY A 58 -12.92 -5.13 8.25
N VAL A 59 -11.93 -4.27 8.12
CA VAL A 59 -11.47 -3.68 6.88
C VAL A 59 -10.21 -4.41 6.45
N PHE A 60 -10.19 -4.83 5.20
CA PHE A 60 -9.10 -5.58 4.60
C PHE A 60 -8.65 -4.87 3.33
N ILE A 61 -7.33 -4.84 3.11
CA ILE A 61 -6.76 -4.47 1.81
C ILE A 61 -6.22 -5.74 1.17
N THR A 62 -6.41 -5.91 -0.13
CA THR A 62 -5.89 -7.10 -0.81
C THR A 62 -4.35 -7.12 -0.77
N ASP A 63 -3.75 -8.29 -0.56
CA ASP A 63 -2.28 -8.46 -0.50
C ASP A 63 -1.54 -7.99 -1.76
N ASN A 64 -2.26 -7.86 -2.89
CA ASN A 64 -1.72 -7.34 -4.14
C ASN A 64 -1.67 -5.81 -4.19
N TYR A 65 -2.13 -5.11 -3.15
CA TYR A 65 -2.01 -3.66 -3.06
C TYR A 65 -0.60 -3.27 -2.66
N LYS A 66 0.20 -2.95 -3.67
CA LYS A 66 1.52 -2.35 -3.50
C LYS A 66 1.38 -0.84 -3.75
N PRO A 67 1.32 0.01 -2.71
CA PRO A 67 1.10 1.46 -2.88
C PRO A 67 2.17 2.16 -3.73
N TYR A 68 3.33 1.53 -3.91
CA TYR A 68 4.44 2.04 -4.69
C TYR A 68 4.75 1.21 -5.95
N THR A 69 3.88 0.29 -6.38
CA THR A 69 4.09 -0.33 -7.69
C THR A 69 4.06 0.74 -8.76
N ASN A 70 5.05 0.71 -9.64
CA ASN A 70 5.10 1.56 -10.82
C ASN A 70 5.30 3.07 -10.53
N THR A 71 5.90 3.44 -9.40
CA THR A 71 6.30 4.83 -9.13
C THR A 71 7.54 5.27 -9.90
N LEU A 72 8.36 4.33 -10.37
CA LEU A 72 9.52 4.66 -11.19
C LEU A 72 9.07 5.11 -12.58
N THR A 73 9.58 6.25 -13.03
CA THR A 73 9.48 6.65 -14.44
C THR A 73 10.23 5.66 -15.32
N GLU A 74 9.88 5.60 -16.60
CA GLU A 74 10.55 4.73 -17.58
C GLU A 74 12.08 4.96 -17.59
N THR A 75 12.50 6.23 -17.50
CA THR A 75 13.92 6.60 -17.49
C THR A 75 14.65 6.17 -16.20
N GLU A 76 14.00 6.29 -15.05
CA GLU A 76 14.55 5.81 -13.77
C GLU A 76 14.68 4.28 -13.76
N LEU A 77 13.67 3.58 -14.29
CA LEU A 77 13.65 2.13 -14.41
C LEU A 77 14.74 1.63 -15.36
N GLU A 78 14.88 2.24 -16.55
CA GLU A 78 15.93 1.89 -17.51
C GLU A 78 17.32 2.10 -16.90
N THR A 79 17.51 3.22 -16.19
CA THR A 79 18.78 3.52 -15.51
C THR A 79 19.10 2.46 -14.45
N LEU A 80 18.12 2.08 -13.64
CA LEU A 80 18.28 1.05 -12.62
C LEU A 80 18.55 -0.33 -13.22
N CYS A 81 17.86 -0.72 -14.29
CA CYS A 81 18.10 -1.98 -15.01
C CYS A 81 19.51 -2.02 -15.62
N ARG A 82 19.98 -0.90 -16.20
CA ARG A 82 21.35 -0.79 -16.72
C ARG A 82 22.40 -0.92 -15.62
N LEU A 83 22.15 -0.34 -14.44
CA LEU A 83 23.02 -0.49 -13.27
C LEU A 83 22.99 -1.92 -12.73
N TYR A 84 21.81 -2.54 -12.67
CA TYR A 84 21.63 -3.94 -12.24
C TYR A 84 22.44 -4.91 -13.11
N GLY A 85 22.47 -4.71 -14.43
CA GLY A 85 23.28 -5.52 -15.34
C GLY A 85 24.80 -5.39 -15.14
N LYS A 86 25.27 -4.31 -14.49
CA LYS A 86 26.69 -4.04 -14.21
C LYS A 86 27.09 -4.31 -12.76
N ALA A 87 26.14 -4.50 -11.86
CA ALA A 87 26.39 -4.70 -10.44
C ALA A 87 26.65 -6.18 -10.12
N GLU A 88 27.47 -6.43 -9.10
CA GLU A 88 27.77 -7.76 -8.57
C GLU A 88 27.61 -7.80 -7.04
N GLY A 89 27.43 -9.00 -6.49
CA GLY A 89 27.31 -9.20 -5.04
C GLY A 89 26.12 -8.45 -4.42
N LYS A 90 26.36 -7.80 -3.27
CA LYS A 90 25.32 -7.13 -2.46
C LYS A 90 24.63 -5.98 -3.19
N GLU A 91 25.34 -5.25 -4.06
CA GLU A 91 24.77 -4.14 -4.80
C GLU A 91 23.68 -4.62 -5.77
N LYS A 92 23.90 -5.80 -6.38
CA LYS A 92 22.93 -6.45 -7.26
C LYS A 92 21.66 -6.86 -6.51
N GLU A 93 21.80 -7.42 -5.31
CA GLU A 93 20.65 -7.78 -4.46
C GLU A 93 19.82 -6.55 -4.03
N ILE A 94 20.49 -5.44 -3.70
CA ILE A 94 19.82 -4.20 -3.32
C ILE A 94 19.07 -3.61 -4.53
N LEU A 95 19.72 -3.56 -5.70
CA LEU A 95 19.10 -3.09 -6.94
C LEU A 95 17.90 -3.95 -7.33
N PHE A 96 18.01 -5.28 -7.22
CA PHE A 96 16.90 -6.20 -7.46
C PHE A 96 15.70 -5.88 -6.56
N ARG A 97 15.93 -5.68 -5.25
CA ARG A 97 14.88 -5.31 -4.31
C ARG A 97 14.23 -3.96 -4.63
N ILE A 98 15.00 -2.97 -5.06
CA ILE A 98 14.49 -1.64 -5.43
C ILE A 98 13.62 -1.74 -6.68
N ILE A 99 14.12 -2.39 -7.74
CA ILE A 99 13.38 -2.56 -9.00
C ILE A 99 12.10 -3.35 -8.79
N HIS A 100 12.14 -4.43 -8.01
CA HIS A 100 10.96 -5.24 -7.73
C HIS A 100 9.95 -4.57 -6.79
N LYS A 101 10.41 -3.65 -5.92
CA LYS A 101 9.53 -2.91 -5.00
C LYS A 101 8.84 -1.72 -5.66
N TYR A 102 9.54 -1.01 -6.55
CA TYR A 102 9.07 0.27 -7.11
C TYR A 102 8.85 0.25 -8.63
N GLY A 103 9.30 -0.80 -9.32
CA GLY A 103 9.10 -1.00 -10.75
C GLY A 103 7.75 -1.63 -11.08
N ALA A 104 7.55 -1.96 -12.35
CA ALA A 104 6.36 -2.62 -12.84
C ALA A 104 6.29 -4.06 -12.32
N ASP A 105 5.11 -4.49 -11.86
CA ASP A 105 4.82 -5.81 -11.27
C ASP A 105 5.13 -7.01 -12.20
N LYS A 106 5.43 -6.75 -13.48
CA LYS A 106 5.67 -7.74 -14.54
C LYS A 106 7.10 -7.73 -15.13
N LEU A 107 8.06 -7.11 -14.46
CA LEU A 107 9.45 -7.22 -14.89
C LEU A 107 10.02 -8.59 -14.49
N GLU A 108 9.92 -9.56 -15.39
CA GLU A 108 10.74 -10.78 -15.38
C GLU A 108 12.15 -10.39 -15.84
N ILE A 109 13.02 -10.02 -14.89
CA ILE A 109 14.45 -9.74 -15.11
C ILE A 109 15.29 -10.92 -14.59
#